data_AF-A0A955FC31-F1
#
_entry.id   AF-A0A955FC31-F1
#
_cell.length_a   1.000
_cell.length_b   1.000
_cell.length_c   1.000
_cell.angle_alpha   90.00
_cell.angle_beta   90.00
_cell.angle_gamma   90.00
#
_symmetry.space_group_name_H-M   'P 1'
#
loop_
_entity.id
_entity.type
_entity.pdbx_description
1 polymer ?
#
loop_
_entity_poly.entity_id
_entity_poly.type
_entity_poly.pdbx_seq_one_letter_code
_entity_poly.pdbx_strand_id
1 'polypeptide(L)' 'MLKFFVIVLAALAFGYYAYLNFDKTFGEPEPLRACTLEAKLCPDGSAVGRTGPNCEFAACPGE' A
#
# COMPACT_ATOMS: atom_id res chain seq x y z
N MET A 1 -28.55 -12.90 -35.31
CA MET A 1 -29.15 -13.19 -33.99
C MET A 1 -28.12 -13.77 -33.03
N LEU A 2 -27.62 -15.00 -33.23
CA LEU A 2 -26.60 -15.62 -32.35
C LEU A 2 -25.29 -14.82 -32.20
N LYS A 3 -24.79 -14.21 -33.28
CA LYS A 3 -23.57 -13.38 -33.25
C LYS A 3 -23.69 -12.16 -32.33
N PHE A 4 -24.88 -11.57 -32.22
CA PHE A 4 -25.11 -10.44 -31.33
C PHE A 4 -24.98 -10.86 -29.86
N PHE A 5 -25.58 -12.01 -29.51
CA PHE A 5 -25.45 -12.57 -28.17
C PHE A 5 -23.99 -12.90 -27.83
N VAL A 6 -23.23 -13.49 -28.77
CA VAL A 6 -21.80 -13.78 -28.56
C VAL A 6 -20.99 -12.50 -28.31
N ILE A 7 -21.24 -11.44 -29.08
CA ILE A 7 -20.54 -10.15 -28.91
C ILE A 7 -20.89 -9.51 -27.56
N VAL A 8 -22.17 -9.53 -27.17
CA VAL A 8 -22.61 -8.98 -25.87
C VAL A 8 -21.97 -9.75 -24.71
N LEU A 9 -21.96 -11.08 -24.77
CA LEU A 9 -21.34 -11.90 -23.72
C LEU A 9 -19.83 -11.68 -23.64
N ALA A 10 -19.14 -11.54 -24.78
CA ALA A 10 -17.72 -11.24 -24.81
C ALA A 10 -17.39 -9.87 -24.21
N ALA A 11 -18.21 -8.85 -24.51
CA ALA A 11 -18.04 -7.51 -23.95
C ALA A 11 -18.28 -7.48 -22.43
N LEU A 12 -19.31 -8.20 -21.95
CA LEU A 12 -19.59 -8.33 -20.51
C LEU A 12 -18.47 -9.09 -19.79
N ALA A 13 -17.98 -10.18 -20.38
CA ALA A 13 -16.87 -10.95 -19.82
C ALA A 13 -15.57 -10.13 -19.78
N PHE A 14 -15.28 -9.37 -20.83
CA PHE A 14 -14.11 -8.49 -20.88
C PHE A 14 -14.22 -7.34 -19.86
N GLY A 15 -15.39 -6.70 -19.77
CA GLY A 15 -15.65 -5.65 -18.78
C GLY A 15 -15.54 -6.17 -17.35
N TYR A 16 -16.10 -7.35 -17.06
CA TYR A 16 -15.98 -8.00 -15.75
C TYR A 16 -14.52 -8.37 -15.44
N TYR A 17 -13.79 -8.93 -16.41
CA TYR A 17 -12.37 -9.23 -16.27
C TYR A 17 -11.55 -7.96 -15.99
N ALA A 18 -11.79 -6.87 -16.72
CA ALA A 18 -11.14 -5.59 -16.50
C ALA A 18 -11.46 -5.02 -15.11
N TYR A 19 -12.72 -5.07 -14.69
CA TYR A 19 -13.18 -4.65 -13.37
C TYR A 19 -12.46 -5.40 -12.24
N LEU A 20 -12.35 -6.72 -12.34
CA LEU A 20 -11.66 -7.55 -11.35
C LEU A 20 -10.14 -7.31 -11.27
N ASN A 21 -9.52 -6.83 -12.35
CA ASN A 21 -8.08 -6.54 -12.37
C ASN A 21 -7.77 -5.09 -11.97
N PHE A 22 -8.72 -4.16 -12.14
CA PHE A 22 -8.55 -2.74 -11.82
C PHE A 22 -8.28 -2.51 -10.32
N ASP A 23 -8.96 -3.25 -9.44
CA ASP A 23 -8.90 -3.07 -7.98
C ASP A 23 -7.50 -3.33 -7.38
N LYS A 24 -6.66 -4.12 -8.08
CA LYS A 24 -5.32 -4.49 -7.59
C LYS A 24 -4.26 -3.39 -7.73
N THR A 25 -4.58 -2.28 -8.41
CA THR A 25 -3.61 -1.17 -8.59
C THR A 25 -3.61 -0.17 -7.44
N PHE A 26 -4.64 -0.18 -6.60
CA PHE A 26 -4.63 0.55 -5.34
C PHE A 26 -4.11 -0.38 -4.26
N GLY A 27 -2.78 -0.39 -4.08
CA GLY A 27 -2.17 -1.03 -2.92
C GLY A 27 -2.88 -0.53 -1.66
N GLU A 28 -3.21 -1.45 -0.77
CA GLU A 28 -3.87 -1.15 0.49
C GLU A 28 -3.13 0.01 1.16
N PRO A 29 -3.80 1.16 1.43
CA PRO A 29 -3.15 2.22 2.16
C PRO A 29 -2.80 1.62 3.52
N GLU A 30 -1.50 1.36 3.75
CA GLU A 30 -0.97 0.93 5.04
C GLU A 30 -1.69 1.78 6.10
N PRO A 31 -2.41 1.15 7.04
CA PRO A 31 -3.18 1.89 8.03
C PRO A 31 -2.20 2.87 8.69
N LEU A 32 -2.48 4.16 8.60
CA LEU A 32 -1.66 5.22 9.18
C LEU A 32 -1.56 4.98 10.69
N ARG A 33 -0.56 4.21 11.10
CA ARG A 33 -0.33 3.80 12.48
C ARG A 33 0.42 4.92 13.17
N ALA A 34 -0.23 5.57 14.12
CA ALA A 34 0.46 6.50 14.98
C ALA A 34 1.46 5.74 15.86
N CYS A 35 2.73 6.12 15.80
CA CYS A 35 3.75 5.59 16.69
C CYS A 35 3.80 6.41 17.99
N THR A 36 4.36 5.82 19.05
CA THR A 36 4.63 6.54 20.30
C THR A 36 5.71 7.62 20.07
N LEU A 37 5.66 8.68 20.86
CA LEU A 37 6.58 9.83 20.76
C LEU A 37 7.89 9.62 21.55
N GLU A 38 8.33 8.37 21.67
CA GLU A 38 9.58 8.03 22.36
C GLU A 38 10.78 8.38 21.48
N ALA A 39 11.87 8.81 22.12
CA ALA A 39 13.13 9.10 21.46
C ALA A 39 14.22 8.13 21.90
N LYS A 40 14.99 7.61 20.94
CA LYS A 40 16.27 6.91 21.18
C LYS A 40 17.40 7.93 21.04
N LEU A 41 18.27 8.00 22.05
CA LEU A 41 19.51 8.78 21.99
C LEU A 41 20.57 8.04 21.17
N CYS A 42 21.22 8.78 20.28
CA CYS A 42 22.28 8.30 19.41
C CYS A 42 23.67 8.61 19.99
N PRO A 43 24.73 7.89 19.59
CA PRO A 43 26.09 8.12 20.08
C PRO A 43 26.64 9.52 19.77
N ASP A 44 26.16 10.15 18.70
CA ASP A 44 26.48 11.53 18.30
C ASP A 44 25.75 12.59 19.14
N GLY A 45 24.87 12.18 20.06
CA GLY A 45 24.03 13.05 20.89
C GLY A 45 22.71 13.48 20.24
N SER A 46 22.43 13.06 19.00
CA SER A 46 21.14 13.29 18.37
C SER A 46 20.05 12.36 18.93
N ALA A 47 18.80 12.60 18.54
CA ALA A 47 17.66 11.80 18.96
C ALA A 47 16.82 11.38 17.75
N VAL A 48 16.43 10.10 17.71
CA VAL A 48 15.60 9.52 16.65
C VAL A 48 14.29 8.99 17.22
N GLY A 49 13.20 9.21 16.49
CA GLY A 49 11.87 8.70 16.84
C GLY A 49 11.58 7.33 16.21
N ARG A 50 10.38 6.82 16.47
CA ARG A 50 9.84 5.63 15.81
C ARG A 50 9.24 5.96 14.45
N THR A 51 9.42 5.09 13.46
CA THR A 51 8.93 5.24 12.09
C THR A 51 8.56 3.89 11.44
N GLY A 52 7.90 3.94 10.29
CA GLY A 52 7.52 2.78 9.49
C GLY A 52 6.32 1.99 10.03
N PRO A 53 5.90 0.92 9.33
CA PRO A 53 4.69 0.15 9.65
C PRO A 53 4.78 -0.59 11.00
N ASN A 54 6.01 -0.89 11.44
CA ASN A 54 6.29 -1.59 12.70
C ASN A 54 6.67 -0.65 13.86
N CYS A 55 6.69 0.69 13.65
CA CYS A 55 7.09 1.67 14.66
C CYS A 55 8.46 1.37 15.32
N GLU A 56 9.45 1.08 14.48
CA GLU A 56 10.83 0.84 14.88
C GLU A 56 11.59 2.17 14.96
N PHE A 57 12.65 2.24 15.76
CA PHE A 57 13.49 3.44 15.77
C PHE A 57 14.13 3.65 14.41
N ALA A 58 14.11 4.90 13.91
CA ALA A 58 14.92 5.25 12.76
C ALA A 58 16.42 5.03 13.06
N ALA A 59 17.22 4.83 12.01
CA ALA A 59 18.67 4.71 12.14
C ALA A 59 19.27 6.03 12.68
N CYS A 60 20.30 5.93 13.51
CA CYS A 60 21.04 7.11 13.94
C CYS A 60 21.85 7.70 12.78
N PRO A 61 22.06 9.02 12.75
CA PRO A 61 22.94 9.64 11.77
C PRO A 61 24.36 9.05 11.88
N GLY A 62 24.87 8.49 10.77
CA GLY A 62 26.23 7.95 10.71
C GLY A 62 26.42 6.53 11.30
N GLU A 63 25.34 5.81 11.63
CA GLU A 63 25.34 4.35 11.75
C GLU A 63 25.52 3.66 10.37
#